data_AF-A0A5K3ELH4-F1
#
_entry.id   AF-A0A5K3ELH4-F1
#
_cell.length_a   1.000
_cell.length_b   1.000
_cell.length_c   1.000
_cell.angle_alpha   90.00
_cell.angle_beta   90.00
_cell.angle_gamma   90.00
#
_symmetry.space_group_name_H-M   'P 1'
#
loop_
_entity.id
_entity.type
_entity.pdbx_description
1 polymer ?
#
loop_
_entity_poly.entity_id
_entity_poly.type
_entity_poly.pdbx_seq_one_letter_code
_entity_poly.pdbx_strand_id
1 'polypeptide(L)'
;MGSNRSINDLKYQHPAEMTSARSPCAAETSASPNCTDENLVVVRIRPNAEGQFGFNVNGGADLNKPVIVTRVGEEMPAGTCFPRLHPGDQVLRINGREISDHTHQQVVNFIRAAAENHSGVLELIVKPSDYLAESATDDHLPETGDAPPRPPKSAMAELKASANESAQAPIWLPTSALGVGGSPKHYLSSPPAPPKVNPKPRLGGSSTLRLKSTSGSGPKKILVSDTERLHHSIQAIENGLADGSLIRQFELLERRKLTATMLDAKSYENLPKNRYRDISPYDQTRVRIEGVTGDYINASFVKMSIPKANLQKEYIAAQGPLPNTCLDFWQMCWEQKSELIVMLTSVQEQGRFKCHKYWPDPKNTFEYTWNQPKSSIKASPTSGKRFQLRISNIKEEPRKDIFYREFQLQRTVSTANSFSTHNSPPSTYHLRVIPFTGDKTSSPEAGEIRRVVQLQYVTWPDHGVPGDCGDLIEFVEQMRQLRGEINSVPAVVHCSAGIGRTGVVILLDTAVDMIRAGSPVDPLEMVHQMRNYREMLIQTPVRYNPLLKSCE
;
A
#
# COMPACT_ATOMS: atom_id res chain seq x y z
N MET A 1 3.19 62.06 33.62
CA MET A 1 3.62 61.55 34.93
C MET A 1 2.39 61.05 35.68
N GLY A 2 2.37 59.79 36.14
CA GLY A 2 1.30 59.22 36.98
C GLY A 2 -0.10 59.09 36.33
N SER A 3 -1.02 58.23 36.81
CA SER A 3 -0.87 57.11 37.75
C SER A 3 -2.10 56.18 37.73
N ASN A 4 -1.86 54.90 37.42
CA ASN A 4 -2.50 53.65 37.91
C ASN A 4 -3.86 53.61 38.66
N ARG A 5 -4.64 52.55 38.31
CA ARG A 5 -5.66 51.78 39.10
C ARG A 5 -7.03 52.44 39.36
N SER A 6 -8.15 51.72 39.58
CA SER A 6 -8.60 50.33 39.27
C SER A 6 -10.07 50.14 39.79
N ILE A 7 -10.72 49.01 39.47
CA ILE A 7 -11.91 48.37 40.12
C ILE A 7 -13.33 48.72 39.60
N ASN A 8 -13.95 47.70 38.95
CA ASN A 8 -15.31 47.11 39.04
C ASN A 8 -16.57 47.99 39.37
N ASP A 9 -17.82 47.73 38.94
CA ASP A 9 -18.53 46.45 38.70
C ASP A 9 -19.96 46.64 38.10
N LEU A 10 -20.61 45.53 37.68
CA LEU A 10 -22.08 45.29 37.62
C LEU A 10 -23.05 46.14 36.72
N LYS A 11 -23.58 45.54 35.63
CA LYS A 11 -24.86 44.77 35.65
C LYS A 11 -25.28 44.12 34.32
N TYR A 12 -25.95 42.97 34.45
CA TYR A 12 -26.63 42.18 33.42
C TYR A 12 -27.92 42.83 32.89
N GLN A 13 -28.28 42.55 31.63
CA GLN A 13 -29.66 42.13 31.28
C GLN A 13 -29.72 41.39 29.93
N HIS A 14 -30.41 40.24 29.92
CA HIS A 14 -30.84 39.50 28.72
C HIS A 14 -32.21 40.05 28.25
N PRO A 15 -32.62 39.76 27.01
CA PRO A 15 -33.70 38.78 26.86
C PRO A 15 -33.40 37.75 25.77
N ALA A 16 -34.28 36.76 25.64
CA ALA A 16 -34.10 35.57 24.82
C ALA A 16 -35.23 35.38 23.79
N GLU A 17 -34.98 34.47 22.86
CA GLU A 17 -35.94 33.75 22.01
C GLU A 17 -36.82 34.54 21.02
N MET A 18 -36.60 34.25 19.73
CA MET A 18 -37.72 34.01 18.82
C MET A 18 -37.36 32.87 17.85
N THR A 19 -38.20 31.85 17.80
CA THR A 19 -38.05 30.66 16.96
C THR A 19 -38.75 30.86 15.60
N SER A 20 -38.21 30.27 14.54
CA SER A 20 -39.01 29.94 13.34
C SER A 20 -38.47 28.69 12.65
N ALA A 21 -39.36 27.96 11.97
CA ALA A 21 -39.16 26.57 11.59
C ALA A 21 -38.80 26.37 10.10
N ARG A 22 -38.36 25.14 9.80
CA ARG A 22 -38.18 24.61 8.43
C ARG A 22 -39.46 24.74 7.58
N SER A 23 -39.30 24.90 6.26
CA SER A 23 -40.04 24.08 5.27
C SER A 23 -39.41 24.11 3.86
N PRO A 24 -39.74 23.15 2.96
CA PRO A 24 -38.93 22.82 1.77
C PRO A 24 -39.65 22.98 0.41
N CYS A 25 -38.89 22.99 -0.69
CA CYS A 25 -39.27 22.61 -2.08
C CYS A 25 -38.06 22.85 -3.01
N ALA A 26 -37.90 22.23 -4.18
CA ALA A 26 -38.56 21.07 -4.81
C ALA A 26 -37.55 20.40 -5.78
N ALA A 27 -37.88 19.20 -6.28
CA ALA A 27 -37.08 18.50 -7.29
C ALA A 27 -37.87 18.37 -8.60
N GLU A 28 -37.17 18.52 -9.74
CA GLU A 28 -37.49 17.87 -11.03
C GLU A 28 -36.26 18.04 -11.96
N THR A 29 -35.46 17.00 -12.21
CA THR A 29 -35.61 15.94 -13.22
C THR A 29 -35.14 16.33 -14.63
N SER A 30 -33.90 15.99 -14.97
CA SER A 30 -33.59 15.29 -16.22
C SER A 30 -32.31 14.47 -16.06
N ALA A 31 -32.31 13.22 -16.51
CA ALA A 31 -31.19 12.30 -16.35
C ALA A 31 -30.98 11.50 -17.65
N SER A 32 -29.75 11.47 -18.16
CA SER A 32 -29.12 10.42 -19.01
C SER A 32 -27.82 10.96 -19.63
N PRO A 33 -26.83 10.13 -19.98
CA PRO A 33 -26.27 9.04 -19.17
C PRO A 33 -24.71 9.03 -19.17
N ASN A 34 -24.10 8.25 -18.27
CA ASN A 34 -22.69 7.80 -18.29
C ASN A 34 -21.57 8.86 -18.33
N CYS A 35 -21.12 9.29 -17.14
CA CYS A 35 -19.69 9.34 -16.85
C CYS A 35 -19.45 9.04 -15.36
N THR A 36 -18.63 8.04 -15.05
CA THR A 36 -18.19 7.76 -13.68
C THR A 36 -17.14 8.79 -13.27
N ASP A 37 -17.43 9.56 -12.23
CA ASP A 37 -16.62 10.70 -11.79
C ASP A 37 -15.38 10.25 -10.99
N GLU A 38 -14.43 9.64 -11.70
CA GLU A 38 -13.24 9.01 -11.14
C GLU A 38 -12.10 10.02 -10.92
N ASN A 39 -11.73 10.22 -9.64
CA ASN A 39 -10.53 10.92 -9.16
C ASN A 39 -10.39 12.41 -9.54
N LEU A 40 -11.36 13.25 -9.15
CA LEU A 40 -11.21 14.71 -9.15
C LEU A 40 -10.73 15.24 -7.79
N VAL A 41 -9.90 16.29 -7.82
CA VAL A 41 -9.32 16.95 -6.64
C VAL A 41 -9.65 18.44 -6.65
N VAL A 42 -10.05 18.99 -5.51
CA VAL A 42 -10.29 20.43 -5.32
C VAL A 42 -9.04 21.09 -4.72
N VAL A 43 -8.32 21.87 -5.52
CA VAL A 43 -7.12 22.61 -5.10
C VAL A 43 -7.52 24.04 -4.74
N ARG A 44 -7.16 24.52 -3.55
CA ARG A 44 -7.41 25.91 -3.10
C ARG A 44 -6.10 26.63 -2.86
N ILE A 45 -5.86 27.71 -3.60
CA ILE A 45 -4.61 28.46 -3.60
C ILE A 45 -4.91 29.92 -3.24
N ARG A 46 -4.15 30.50 -2.31
CA ARG A 46 -4.11 31.95 -2.05
C ARG A 46 -2.95 32.56 -2.83
N PRO A 47 -3.07 33.76 -3.41
CA PRO A 47 -1.94 34.40 -4.07
C PRO A 47 -0.87 34.82 -3.05
N ASN A 48 0.36 35.03 -3.53
CA ASN A 48 1.41 35.68 -2.75
C ASN A 48 1.15 37.20 -2.61
N ALA A 49 2.06 37.94 -1.97
CA ALA A 49 1.96 39.39 -1.79
C ALA A 49 1.92 40.19 -3.10
N GLU A 50 2.27 39.58 -4.24
CA GLU A 50 2.32 40.17 -5.58
C GLU A 50 1.14 39.72 -6.45
N GLY A 51 0.14 39.03 -5.89
CA GLY A 51 -1.03 38.52 -6.61
C GLY A 51 -0.79 37.21 -7.38
N GLN A 52 0.37 36.57 -7.23
CA GLN A 52 0.76 35.40 -8.01
C GLN A 52 0.42 34.07 -7.32
N PHE A 53 -0.12 33.11 -8.09
CA PHE A 53 -0.32 31.73 -7.63
C PHE A 53 0.88 30.81 -7.91
N GLY A 54 1.74 31.15 -8.87
CA GLY A 54 3.02 30.47 -9.11
C GLY A 54 2.95 29.12 -9.83
N PHE A 55 2.00 28.96 -10.75
CA PHE A 55 1.94 27.84 -11.68
C PHE A 55 1.61 28.32 -13.10
N ASN A 56 1.99 27.52 -14.10
CA ASN A 56 1.69 27.76 -15.51
C ASN A 56 0.68 26.73 -16.01
N VAL A 57 -0.18 27.13 -16.93
CA VAL A 57 -1.10 26.25 -17.68
C VAL A 57 -0.86 26.37 -19.18
N ASN A 58 -1.23 25.32 -19.92
CA ASN A 58 -1.26 25.29 -21.38
C ASN A 58 -2.54 24.57 -21.84
N GLY A 59 -3.00 24.84 -23.06
CA GLY A 59 -4.27 24.34 -23.59
C GLY A 59 -5.44 25.31 -23.42
N GLY A 60 -6.59 24.92 -23.98
CA GLY A 60 -7.76 25.76 -24.24
C GLY A 60 -8.49 25.25 -25.49
N ALA A 61 -9.78 25.60 -25.62
CA ALA A 61 -10.63 25.17 -26.73
C ALA A 61 -10.12 25.64 -28.10
N ASP A 62 -9.55 26.84 -28.16
CA ASP A 62 -8.87 27.44 -29.32
C ASP A 62 -7.63 26.66 -29.79
N LEU A 63 -7.00 25.92 -28.88
CA LEU A 63 -5.84 25.07 -29.16
C LEU A 63 -6.21 23.59 -29.35
N ASN A 64 -7.51 23.25 -29.25
CA ASN A 64 -8.05 21.89 -29.20
C ASN A 64 -7.26 20.97 -28.25
N LYS A 65 -6.89 21.50 -27.07
CA LYS A 65 -6.07 20.82 -26.06
C LYS A 65 -6.70 20.99 -24.67
N PRO A 66 -6.72 19.94 -23.83
CA PRO A 66 -7.14 20.10 -22.44
C PRO A 66 -6.24 21.09 -21.72
N VAL A 67 -6.78 21.79 -20.72
CA VAL A 67 -6.00 22.72 -19.90
C VAL A 67 -5.16 21.90 -18.92
N ILE A 68 -3.84 21.89 -19.10
CA ILE A 68 -2.87 21.13 -18.31
C ILE A 68 -1.93 22.09 -17.58
N VAL A 69 -1.65 21.83 -16.30
CA VAL A 69 -0.59 22.50 -15.53
C VAL A 69 0.76 22.09 -16.08
N THR A 70 1.58 23.02 -16.56
CA THR A 70 2.88 22.72 -17.18
C THR A 70 4.07 22.93 -16.24
N ARG A 71 3.93 23.79 -15.24
CA ARG A 71 4.99 24.10 -14.26
C ARG A 71 4.37 24.57 -12.96
N VAL A 72 4.99 24.23 -11.84
CA VAL A 72 4.66 24.72 -10.50
C VAL A 72 5.97 25.16 -9.84
N GLY A 73 6.01 26.37 -9.27
CA GLY A 73 7.18 26.85 -8.52
C GLY A 73 7.20 26.25 -7.11
N GLU A 74 8.32 25.68 -6.69
CA GLU A 74 8.40 24.88 -5.45
C GLU A 74 8.05 25.69 -4.19
N GLU A 75 8.63 26.89 -4.05
CA GLU A 75 8.39 27.84 -2.95
C GLU A 75 7.22 28.80 -3.22
N MET A 76 6.47 28.60 -4.31
CA MET A 76 5.33 29.46 -4.68
C MET A 76 4.02 28.91 -4.09
N PRO A 77 2.92 29.70 -4.05
CA PRO A 77 1.68 29.25 -3.41
C PRO A 77 1.10 27.94 -3.97
N ALA A 78 1.19 27.70 -5.28
CA ALA A 78 0.75 26.43 -5.89
C ALA A 78 1.66 25.22 -5.57
N GLY A 79 2.94 25.47 -5.26
CA GLY A 79 3.90 24.43 -4.84
C GLY A 79 3.84 24.12 -3.35
N THR A 80 3.28 25.03 -2.54
CA THR A 80 3.20 24.95 -1.08
C THR A 80 1.77 24.76 -0.54
N CYS A 81 0.74 24.90 -1.39
CA CYS A 81 -0.66 24.67 -0.99
C CYS A 81 -0.95 23.19 -0.70
N PHE A 82 -2.02 22.96 0.06
CA PHE A 82 -2.57 21.63 0.30
C PHE A 82 -4.08 21.64 -0.03
N PRO A 83 -4.55 20.89 -1.04
CA PRO A 83 -3.79 20.01 -1.93
C PRO A 83 -2.66 20.68 -2.74
N ARG A 84 -1.56 19.97 -3.00
CA ARG A 84 -0.45 20.48 -3.84
C ARG A 84 -0.78 20.27 -5.31
N LEU A 85 -0.63 21.31 -6.11
CA LEU A 85 -0.79 21.23 -7.57
C LEU A 85 0.48 20.63 -8.18
N HIS A 86 0.34 19.72 -9.16
CA HIS A 86 1.47 19.08 -9.83
C HIS A 86 1.50 19.42 -11.34
N PRO A 87 2.69 19.52 -11.95
CA PRO A 87 2.82 19.47 -13.40
C PRO A 87 2.16 18.21 -13.96
N GLY A 88 1.42 18.36 -15.05
CA GLY A 88 0.60 17.32 -15.68
C GLY A 88 -0.86 17.30 -15.25
N ASP A 89 -1.26 17.99 -14.17
CA ASP A 89 -2.65 18.00 -13.69
C ASP A 89 -3.57 18.68 -14.70
N GLN A 90 -4.71 18.04 -15.03
CA GLN A 90 -5.70 18.61 -15.94
C GLN A 90 -6.71 19.45 -15.17
N VAL A 91 -6.79 20.75 -15.47
CA VAL A 91 -7.79 21.65 -14.88
C VAL A 91 -9.13 21.48 -15.62
N LEU A 92 -10.21 21.23 -14.87
CA LEU A 92 -11.57 21.05 -15.40
C LEU A 92 -12.50 22.21 -15.02
N ARG A 93 -12.32 22.78 -13.82
CA ARG A 93 -13.11 23.94 -13.35
C ARG A 93 -12.26 24.95 -12.60
N ILE A 94 -12.64 26.22 -12.67
CA ILE A 94 -12.01 27.36 -11.97
C ILE A 94 -13.12 28.16 -11.27
N ASN A 95 -13.06 28.29 -9.95
CA ASN A 95 -14.05 29.00 -9.12
C ASN A 95 -15.51 28.61 -9.46
N GLY A 96 -15.77 27.31 -9.58
CA GLY A 96 -17.08 26.74 -9.94
C GLY A 96 -17.45 26.81 -11.43
N ARG A 97 -16.69 27.53 -12.28
CA ARG A 97 -16.91 27.59 -13.73
C ARG A 97 -16.18 26.46 -14.45
N GLU A 98 -16.88 25.75 -15.33
CA GLU A 98 -16.28 24.76 -16.21
C GLU A 98 -15.53 25.41 -17.39
N ILE A 99 -14.35 24.88 -17.73
CA ILE A 99 -13.41 25.52 -18.67
C ILE A 99 -13.20 24.77 -19.98
N SER A 100 -13.96 23.71 -20.24
CA SER A 100 -13.92 22.88 -21.46
C SER A 100 -14.00 23.70 -22.75
N ASP A 101 -14.99 24.60 -22.85
CA ASP A 101 -15.25 25.41 -24.05
C ASP A 101 -14.52 26.78 -24.07
N HIS A 102 -13.61 27.03 -23.13
CA HIS A 102 -12.95 28.33 -22.99
C HIS A 102 -11.57 28.37 -23.66
N THR A 103 -11.24 29.52 -24.26
CA THR A 103 -9.93 29.72 -24.90
C THR A 103 -8.81 29.82 -23.88
N HIS A 104 -7.56 29.56 -24.29
CA HIS A 104 -6.39 29.68 -23.43
C HIS A 104 -6.33 31.04 -22.70
N GLN A 105 -6.60 32.13 -23.43
CA GLN A 105 -6.59 33.47 -22.84
C GLN A 105 -7.73 33.68 -21.82
N GLN A 106 -8.92 33.12 -22.06
CA GLN A 106 -10.03 33.18 -21.10
C GLN A 106 -9.70 32.42 -19.81
N VAL A 107 -9.10 31.23 -19.94
CA VAL A 107 -8.64 30.41 -18.81
C VAL A 107 -7.61 31.17 -17.96
N VAL A 108 -6.59 31.77 -18.60
CA VAL A 108 -5.58 32.60 -17.91
C VAL A 108 -6.23 33.81 -17.22
N ASN A 109 -7.23 34.43 -17.84
CA ASN A 109 -7.96 35.56 -17.25
C ASN A 109 -8.78 35.12 -16.02
N PHE A 110 -9.41 33.94 -16.01
CA PHE A 110 -10.12 33.43 -14.83
C PHE A 110 -9.17 33.14 -13.65
N ILE A 111 -7.97 32.62 -13.93
CA ILE A 111 -6.93 32.41 -12.91
C ILE A 111 -6.52 33.75 -12.30
N ARG A 112 -6.21 34.76 -13.12
CA ARG A 112 -5.80 36.09 -12.65
C ARG A 112 -6.88 36.82 -11.87
N ALA A 113 -8.12 36.81 -12.37
CA ALA A 113 -9.27 37.44 -11.70
C ALA A 113 -9.54 36.86 -10.30
N ALA A 114 -9.10 35.64 -9.99
CA ALA A 114 -9.21 35.07 -8.64
C ALA A 114 -8.33 35.77 -7.60
N ALA A 115 -7.26 36.47 -8.01
CA ALA A 115 -6.44 37.30 -7.12
C ALA A 115 -7.07 38.68 -6.85
N GLU A 116 -7.90 39.17 -7.77
CA GLU A 116 -8.54 40.50 -7.71
C GLU A 116 -9.92 40.48 -7.04
N ASN A 117 -10.54 39.30 -6.89
CA ASN A 117 -11.89 39.16 -6.38
C ASN A 117 -11.95 39.04 -4.84
N HIS A 118 -13.08 39.42 -4.25
CA HIS A 118 -13.30 39.58 -2.80
C HIS A 118 -13.00 38.34 -1.91
N SER A 119 -12.84 37.14 -2.49
CA SER A 119 -12.46 35.93 -1.77
C SER A 119 -10.95 35.76 -1.57
N GLY A 120 -10.11 36.34 -2.43
CA GLY A 120 -8.65 36.16 -2.42
C GLY A 120 -8.18 34.69 -2.53
N VAL A 121 -9.01 33.81 -3.09
CA VAL A 121 -8.75 32.37 -3.21
C VAL A 121 -9.12 31.89 -4.62
N LEU A 122 -8.19 31.21 -5.26
CA LEU A 122 -8.38 30.43 -6.46
C LEU A 122 -8.75 28.99 -6.09
N GLU A 123 -9.94 28.55 -6.48
CA GLU A 123 -10.37 27.15 -6.40
C GLU A 123 -10.30 26.50 -7.78
N LEU A 124 -9.57 25.40 -7.90
CA LEU A 124 -9.47 24.59 -9.11
C LEU A 124 -10.08 23.21 -8.83
N ILE A 125 -10.85 22.68 -9.78
CA ILE A 125 -11.15 21.25 -9.82
C ILE A 125 -10.25 20.65 -10.89
N VAL A 126 -9.36 19.76 -10.47
CA VAL A 126 -8.34 19.13 -11.33
C VAL A 126 -8.50 17.61 -11.33
N LYS A 127 -8.16 16.99 -12.46
CA LYS A 127 -7.93 15.56 -12.57
C LYS A 127 -6.41 15.33 -12.46
N PRO A 128 -5.90 14.72 -11.37
CA PRO A 128 -4.46 14.60 -11.15
C PRO A 128 -3.79 13.71 -12.18
N SER A 129 -2.67 14.14 -12.72
CA SER A 129 -1.97 13.40 -13.79
C SER A 129 -1.61 11.98 -13.35
N ASP A 130 -1.89 10.98 -14.20
CA ASP A 130 -1.37 9.61 -14.00
C ASP A 130 0.17 9.52 -14.12
N TYR A 131 0.84 10.63 -14.48
CA TYR A 131 2.27 10.73 -14.71
C TYR A 131 3.03 11.43 -13.58
N LEU A 132 3.52 10.64 -12.61
CA LEU A 132 4.74 10.98 -11.86
C LEU A 132 5.95 10.27 -12.49
N ALA A 133 6.22 10.62 -13.74
CA ALA A 133 7.47 10.33 -14.43
C ALA A 133 7.57 11.24 -15.66
N GLU A 134 8.47 12.23 -15.61
CA GLU A 134 9.22 12.86 -16.73
C GLU A 134 9.77 14.24 -16.29
N SER A 135 10.95 14.25 -15.68
CA SER A 135 11.80 15.45 -15.59
C SER A 135 13.29 15.09 -15.55
N ALA A 136 13.70 14.23 -16.47
CA ALA A 136 15.06 14.15 -17.02
C ALA A 136 14.92 13.62 -18.46
N THR A 137 15.58 14.27 -19.41
CA THR A 137 15.54 13.94 -20.83
C THR A 137 16.23 12.62 -21.11
N ASP A 138 15.56 11.68 -21.79
CA ASP A 138 16.24 10.54 -22.43
C ASP A 138 15.41 9.98 -23.61
N ASP A 139 15.45 10.70 -24.75
CA ASP A 139 15.08 10.10 -26.03
C ASP A 139 16.17 9.07 -26.41
N HIS A 140 15.79 7.78 -26.47
CA HIS A 140 16.61 6.58 -26.73
C HIS A 140 17.24 5.84 -25.54
N LEU A 141 16.41 5.31 -24.63
CA LEU A 141 16.68 4.05 -23.93
C LEU A 141 15.47 3.08 -24.00
N PRO A 142 15.69 1.75 -24.03
CA PRO A 142 14.61 0.75 -24.14
C PRO A 142 13.75 0.65 -22.87
N GLU A 143 12.51 0.14 -23.01
CA GLU A 143 11.51 0.06 -21.93
C GLU A 143 12.06 -0.55 -20.63
N THR A 144 12.15 0.27 -19.58
CA THR A 144 12.53 -0.18 -18.24
C THR A 144 11.29 -0.69 -17.49
N GLY A 145 11.23 -2.01 -17.26
CA GLY A 145 10.11 -2.73 -16.64
C GLY A 145 9.89 -2.48 -15.14
N ASP A 146 10.04 -1.24 -14.69
CA ASP A 146 9.79 -0.78 -13.31
C ASP A 146 8.34 -0.33 -13.07
N ALA A 147 7.64 0.03 -14.15
CA ALA A 147 6.20 0.30 -14.15
C ALA A 147 5.46 -0.91 -14.78
N PRO A 148 4.18 -1.15 -14.44
CA PRO A 148 3.36 -2.06 -15.23
C PRO A 148 3.35 -1.62 -16.69
N PRO A 149 3.36 -2.56 -17.67
CA PRO A 149 3.28 -2.20 -19.08
C PRO A 149 2.00 -1.40 -19.32
N ARG A 150 2.15 -0.25 -19.98
CA ARG A 150 1.03 0.63 -20.35
C ARG A 150 0.09 -0.20 -21.25
N PRO A 151 -1.24 -0.20 -21.03
CA PRO A 151 -2.15 -0.97 -21.89
C PRO A 151 -1.96 -0.56 -23.36
N PRO A 152 -1.95 -1.51 -24.31
CA PRO A 152 -1.61 -1.23 -25.70
C PRO A 152 -2.58 -0.22 -26.32
N LYS A 153 -2.04 0.79 -27.00
CA LYS A 153 -2.78 1.92 -27.60
C LYS A 153 -3.75 1.53 -28.75
N SER A 154 -3.90 0.25 -29.08
CA SER A 154 -4.72 -0.23 -30.21
C SER A 154 -6.08 -0.81 -29.82
N ALA A 155 -6.35 -1.12 -28.55
CA ALA A 155 -7.58 -1.82 -28.11
C ALA A 155 -8.89 -1.01 -28.21
N MET A 156 -8.89 0.16 -28.88
CA MET A 156 -10.09 0.98 -29.12
C MET A 156 -10.16 1.58 -30.54
N ALA A 157 -9.32 1.10 -31.47
CA ALA A 157 -9.28 1.59 -32.86
C ALA A 157 -9.95 0.65 -33.88
N GLU A 158 -10.00 -0.66 -33.63
CA GLU A 158 -10.48 -1.66 -34.61
C GLU A 158 -11.98 -2.00 -34.51
N LEU A 159 -12.72 -1.31 -33.62
CA LEU A 159 -14.18 -1.45 -33.47
C LEU A 159 -15.01 -0.31 -34.11
N LYS A 160 -14.38 0.50 -34.97
CA LYS A 160 -15.07 1.54 -35.79
C LYS A 160 -14.85 1.41 -37.30
N ALA A 161 -14.26 0.31 -37.77
CA ALA A 161 -13.94 0.07 -39.17
C ALA A 161 -14.53 -1.26 -39.71
N SER A 162 -15.77 -1.61 -39.32
CA SER A 162 -16.54 -2.70 -39.93
C SER A 162 -18.06 -2.49 -39.75
N ALA A 163 -18.52 -1.29 -40.10
CA ALA A 163 -19.94 -0.91 -40.04
C ALA A 163 -20.40 -0.25 -41.34
N ASN A 164 -20.03 -0.84 -42.48
CA ASN A 164 -20.61 -0.50 -43.77
C ASN A 164 -20.45 -1.65 -44.77
N GLU A 165 -21.36 -2.65 -44.75
CA GLU A 165 -21.94 -3.22 -45.98
C GLU A 165 -23.13 -4.18 -45.70
N SER A 166 -24.18 -3.96 -46.48
CA SER A 166 -25.35 -4.78 -46.81
C SER A 166 -25.59 -6.19 -46.21
N ALA A 167 -26.71 -6.29 -45.49
CA ALA A 167 -27.86 -7.17 -45.77
C ALA A 167 -27.67 -8.68 -46.10
N GLN A 168 -28.24 -9.56 -45.25
CA GLN A 168 -29.46 -10.35 -45.54
C GLN A 168 -29.80 -11.31 -44.37
N ALA A 169 -31.09 -11.65 -44.20
CA ALA A 169 -31.57 -12.63 -43.22
C ALA A 169 -32.11 -13.90 -43.91
N PRO A 170 -32.08 -15.05 -43.23
CA PRO A 170 -33.32 -15.76 -42.90
C PRO A 170 -33.33 -16.28 -41.44
N ILE A 171 -34.37 -16.07 -40.64
CA ILE A 171 -35.61 -16.89 -40.57
C ILE A 171 -35.32 -18.41 -40.45
N TRP A 172 -35.58 -18.98 -39.26
CA TRP A 172 -36.51 -20.12 -39.06
C TRP A 172 -36.78 -20.34 -37.54
N LEU A 173 -38.06 -20.43 -37.18
CA LEU A 173 -38.61 -20.97 -35.92
C LEU A 173 -39.61 -22.07 -36.32
N PRO A 174 -39.76 -23.14 -35.53
CA PRO A 174 -40.99 -23.28 -34.70
C PRO A 174 -40.68 -23.75 -33.25
N THR A 175 -41.26 -23.17 -32.18
CA THR A 175 -42.45 -23.62 -31.38
C THR A 175 -42.44 -25.08 -30.87
N SER A 176 -42.96 -25.47 -29.70
CA SER A 176 -43.67 -24.82 -28.55
C SER A 176 -43.83 -25.89 -27.44
N ALA A 177 -43.97 -25.59 -26.13
CA ALA A 177 -45.24 -25.35 -25.41
C ALA A 177 -44.92 -25.09 -23.92
N LEU A 178 -45.42 -24.03 -23.26
CA LEU A 178 -46.71 -23.91 -22.53
C LEU A 178 -46.91 -24.93 -21.38
N GLY A 179 -47.19 -24.53 -20.13
CA GLY A 179 -47.28 -23.17 -19.55
C GLY A 179 -47.91 -23.14 -18.14
N VAL A 180 -48.21 -21.92 -17.64
CA VAL A 180 -49.10 -21.59 -16.48
C VAL A 180 -48.64 -22.09 -15.08
N GLY A 181 -48.66 -21.34 -13.98
CA GLY A 181 -48.99 -19.93 -13.69
C GLY A 181 -49.48 -19.78 -12.24
N GLY A 182 -48.98 -18.80 -11.46
CA GLY A 182 -49.50 -18.53 -10.09
C GLY A 182 -48.53 -17.83 -9.12
N SER A 183 -49.00 -16.77 -8.45
CA SER A 183 -48.43 -16.10 -7.25
C SER A 183 -49.22 -16.57 -5.99
N PRO A 184 -48.83 -16.35 -4.70
CA PRO A 184 -48.09 -15.18 -4.17
C PRO A 184 -47.16 -15.32 -2.91
N LYS A 185 -46.42 -14.23 -2.65
CA LYS A 185 -45.88 -13.61 -1.40
C LYS A 185 -45.84 -14.29 0.00
N HIS A 186 -44.70 -14.04 0.68
CA HIS A 186 -44.40 -13.86 2.14
C HIS A 186 -44.56 -15.03 3.16
N TYR A 187 -43.47 -15.44 3.84
CA TYR A 187 -43.05 -14.94 5.18
C TYR A 187 -41.69 -15.52 5.65
N LEU A 188 -41.11 -14.96 6.73
CA LEU A 188 -39.81 -15.35 7.33
C LEU A 188 -39.89 -16.63 8.18
N SER A 189 -38.80 -17.40 8.28
CA SER A 189 -38.02 -17.63 9.54
C SER A 189 -37.07 -18.84 9.45
N SER A 190 -35.99 -18.82 10.26
CA SER A 190 -34.88 -19.80 10.24
C SER A 190 -35.11 -21.01 11.18
N PRO A 191 -34.60 -22.22 10.85
CA PRO A 191 -34.56 -23.35 11.77
C PRO A 191 -33.26 -23.42 12.62
N PRO A 192 -33.27 -24.09 13.80
CA PRO A 192 -32.20 -24.05 14.80
C PRO A 192 -31.16 -25.21 14.73
N ALA A 193 -30.12 -25.10 15.56
CA ALA A 193 -28.96 -26.00 15.63
C ALA A 193 -29.18 -27.31 16.45
N PRO A 194 -28.40 -28.38 16.20
CA PRO A 194 -28.48 -29.66 16.92
C PRO A 194 -27.67 -29.71 18.24
N PRO A 195 -28.00 -30.63 19.18
CA PRO A 195 -27.45 -30.65 20.55
C PRO A 195 -26.16 -31.47 20.73
N LYS A 196 -25.49 -31.25 21.88
CA LYS A 196 -24.27 -31.95 22.34
C LYS A 196 -24.59 -33.18 23.21
N VAL A 197 -23.72 -34.19 23.21
CA VAL A 197 -23.71 -35.31 24.17
C VAL A 197 -22.27 -35.61 24.65
N ASN A 198 -22.13 -36.01 25.93
CA ASN A 198 -20.86 -36.24 26.64
C ASN A 198 -20.69 -37.74 27.05
N PRO A 199 -19.53 -38.21 27.60
CA PRO A 199 -18.92 -39.48 27.14
C PRO A 199 -18.77 -40.66 28.15
N LYS A 200 -18.18 -41.76 27.65
CA LYS A 200 -17.49 -42.91 28.35
C LYS A 200 -18.40 -44.04 28.89
N PRO A 201 -17.92 -45.32 29.01
CA PRO A 201 -16.59 -45.77 29.49
C PRO A 201 -15.82 -46.84 28.65
N ARG A 202 -14.68 -47.32 29.19
CA ARG A 202 -13.73 -48.31 28.60
C ARG A 202 -13.95 -49.74 29.12
N LEU A 203 -13.76 -50.73 28.23
CA LEU A 203 -13.26 -52.11 28.44
C LEU A 203 -12.73 -52.66 27.08
N GLY A 204 -11.91 -53.73 27.00
CA GLY A 204 -11.18 -54.40 28.08
C GLY A 204 -10.63 -55.82 27.79
N GLY A 205 -9.56 -55.95 26.97
CA GLY A 205 -8.68 -57.13 26.97
C GLY A 205 -8.78 -58.17 25.82
N SER A 206 -7.59 -58.54 25.34
CA SER A 206 -7.16 -59.87 24.83
C SER A 206 -7.49 -60.42 23.42
N SER A 207 -6.48 -61.10 22.91
CA SER A 207 -6.24 -61.80 21.64
C SER A 207 -7.22 -62.91 21.22
N THR A 208 -7.41 -63.09 19.89
CA THR A 208 -7.16 -64.41 19.23
C THR A 208 -7.08 -64.37 17.68
N LEU A 209 -6.07 -65.08 17.17
CA LEU A 209 -5.89 -65.82 15.91
C LEU A 209 -6.86 -65.65 14.70
N ARG A 210 -6.33 -64.99 13.65
CA ARG A 210 -6.23 -65.41 12.23
C ARG A 210 -7.21 -66.46 11.67
N LEU A 211 -7.99 -66.07 10.65
CA LEU A 211 -8.32 -66.94 9.51
C LEU A 211 -8.37 -66.14 8.19
N LYS A 212 -8.04 -66.79 7.07
CA LYS A 212 -7.99 -66.18 5.73
C LYS A 212 -9.41 -65.99 5.18
N SER A 213 -9.68 -64.85 4.54
CA SER A 213 -10.64 -64.77 3.44
C SER A 213 -9.96 -64.15 2.21
N THR A 214 -10.45 -64.54 1.03
CA THR A 214 -9.85 -64.27 -0.28
C THR A 214 -10.42 -63.03 -0.93
N SER A 215 -9.77 -62.59 -2.02
CA SER A 215 -10.38 -61.78 -3.10
C SER A 215 -11.09 -60.48 -2.70
N GLY A 216 -10.31 -59.40 -2.62
CA GLY A 216 -10.81 -58.03 -2.59
C GLY A 216 -9.97 -57.13 -3.50
N SER A 217 -10.15 -57.26 -4.82
CA SER A 217 -9.51 -56.39 -5.83
C SER A 217 -10.21 -55.02 -5.94
N GLY A 218 -10.30 -54.31 -4.82
CA GLY A 218 -10.49 -52.86 -4.87
C GLY A 218 -9.24 -52.21 -5.49
N PRO A 219 -9.35 -51.10 -6.24
CA PRO A 219 -8.19 -50.35 -6.65
C PRO A 219 -7.44 -49.91 -5.40
N LYS A 220 -6.25 -50.47 -5.18
CA LYS A 220 -5.36 -50.00 -4.13
C LYS A 220 -5.11 -48.53 -4.43
N LYS A 221 -5.65 -47.62 -3.61
CA LYS A 221 -5.15 -46.25 -3.56
C LYS A 221 -3.67 -46.39 -3.24
N ILE A 222 -2.83 -46.22 -4.25
CA ILE A 222 -1.38 -46.16 -4.08
C ILE A 222 -1.18 -45.01 -3.10
N LEU A 223 -0.73 -45.35 -1.89
CA LEU A 223 -0.47 -44.38 -0.85
C LEU A 223 0.88 -43.73 -1.22
N VAL A 224 0.84 -42.87 -2.24
CA VAL A 224 2.00 -42.07 -2.68
C VAL A 224 2.47 -41.32 -1.45
N SER A 225 3.66 -41.69 -0.98
CA SER A 225 4.30 -41.13 0.19
C SER A 225 4.54 -39.64 -0.02
N ASP A 226 4.58 -38.87 1.06
CA ASP A 226 4.76 -37.43 0.93
C ASP A 226 6.09 -37.05 0.25
N THR A 227 7.12 -37.88 0.41
CA THR A 227 8.41 -37.74 -0.29
C THR A 227 8.25 -37.91 -1.81
N GLU A 228 7.46 -38.89 -2.27
CA GLU A 228 7.13 -39.05 -3.69
C GLU A 228 6.28 -37.87 -4.19
N ARG A 229 5.36 -37.34 -3.38
CA ARG A 229 4.56 -36.15 -3.76
C ARG A 229 5.42 -34.89 -3.90
N LEU A 230 6.37 -34.67 -3.00
CA LEU A 230 7.36 -33.59 -3.12
C LEU A 230 8.22 -33.80 -4.37
N HIS A 231 8.77 -35.00 -4.57
CA HIS A 231 9.59 -35.32 -5.75
C HIS A 231 8.83 -35.04 -7.07
N HIS A 232 7.58 -35.48 -7.19
CA HIS A 232 6.74 -35.18 -8.35
C HIS A 232 6.46 -33.68 -8.53
N SER A 233 6.36 -32.89 -7.46
CA SER A 233 6.21 -31.44 -7.57
C SER A 233 7.48 -30.73 -8.05
N ILE A 234 8.66 -31.16 -7.60
CA ILE A 234 9.94 -30.65 -8.12
C ILE A 234 10.10 -31.04 -9.60
N GLN A 235 9.81 -32.30 -9.94
CA GLN A 235 9.82 -32.78 -11.33
C GLN A 235 8.82 -32.02 -12.23
N ALA A 236 7.68 -31.58 -11.69
CA ALA A 236 6.74 -30.74 -12.44
C ALA A 236 7.28 -29.32 -12.66
N ILE A 237 8.05 -28.77 -11.71
CA ILE A 237 8.76 -27.49 -11.86
C ILE A 237 9.83 -27.58 -12.96
N GLU A 238 10.70 -28.60 -12.89
CA GLU A 238 11.75 -28.87 -13.90
C GLU A 238 11.16 -28.98 -15.32
N ASN A 239 10.15 -29.83 -15.50
CA ASN A 239 9.50 -30.01 -16.80
C ASN A 239 8.82 -28.72 -17.29
N GLY A 240 8.13 -28.01 -16.39
CA GLY A 240 7.42 -26.77 -16.71
C GLY A 240 8.34 -25.58 -17.01
N LEU A 241 9.57 -25.60 -16.49
CA LEU A 241 10.66 -24.73 -16.90
C LEU A 241 11.16 -25.10 -18.31
N ALA A 242 11.46 -26.38 -18.53
CA ALA A 242 12.06 -26.88 -19.76
C ALA A 242 11.17 -26.67 -21.00
N ASP A 243 9.85 -26.84 -20.87
CA ASP A 243 8.87 -26.58 -21.93
C ASP A 243 8.27 -25.15 -21.92
N GLY A 244 8.68 -24.33 -20.93
CA GLY A 244 8.19 -22.97 -20.69
C GLY A 244 6.72 -22.86 -20.30
N SER A 245 6.01 -23.95 -20.01
CA SER A 245 4.59 -23.94 -19.64
C SER A 245 4.36 -23.24 -18.31
N LEU A 246 5.28 -23.36 -17.36
CA LEU A 246 5.23 -22.72 -16.04
C LEU A 246 5.35 -21.19 -16.16
N ILE A 247 6.15 -20.71 -17.11
CA ILE A 247 6.25 -19.29 -17.47
C ILE A 247 4.94 -18.79 -18.07
N ARG A 248 4.38 -19.51 -19.06
CA ARG A 248 3.09 -19.15 -19.69
C ARG A 248 1.93 -19.13 -18.68
N GLN A 249 1.89 -20.09 -17.75
CA GLN A 249 0.89 -20.13 -16.68
C GLN A 249 1.05 -18.98 -15.69
N PHE A 250 2.29 -18.60 -15.33
CA PHE A 250 2.57 -17.43 -14.49
C PHE A 250 2.09 -16.10 -15.14
N GLU A 251 2.22 -15.97 -16.46
CA GLU A 251 1.74 -14.79 -17.20
C GLU A 251 0.22 -14.65 -17.20
N LEU A 252 -0.49 -15.78 -17.20
CA LEU A 252 -1.96 -15.87 -17.08
C LEU A 252 -2.47 -15.70 -15.63
N LEU A 253 -1.59 -15.84 -14.64
CA LEU A 253 -1.98 -15.81 -13.23
C LEU A 253 -2.50 -14.42 -12.82
N GLU A 254 -3.64 -14.39 -12.11
CA GLU A 254 -4.26 -13.15 -11.65
C GLU A 254 -3.25 -12.23 -10.95
N ARG A 255 -3.24 -10.97 -11.38
CA ARG A 255 -2.31 -9.93 -10.88
C ARG A 255 -2.79 -9.29 -9.58
N ARG A 256 -4.11 -9.26 -9.37
CA ARG A 256 -4.78 -8.68 -8.20
C ARG A 256 -6.02 -9.51 -7.84
N LYS A 257 -6.40 -9.50 -6.58
CA LYS A 257 -7.65 -10.10 -6.10
C LYS A 257 -8.83 -9.20 -6.48
N LEU A 258 -9.72 -9.68 -7.34
CA LEU A 258 -10.84 -8.88 -7.88
C LEU A 258 -11.81 -8.33 -6.81
N THR A 259 -11.92 -9.00 -5.67
CA THR A 259 -12.81 -8.58 -4.56
C THR A 259 -12.12 -7.67 -3.53
N ALA A 260 -10.84 -7.35 -3.71
CA ALA A 260 -10.10 -6.50 -2.78
C ALA A 260 -10.21 -5.02 -3.19
N THR A 261 -10.27 -4.13 -2.20
CA THR A 261 -10.36 -2.68 -2.42
C THR A 261 -9.03 -2.01 -2.10
N MET A 262 -8.78 -0.83 -2.66
CA MET A 262 -7.57 -0.03 -2.45
C MET A 262 -7.92 1.45 -2.29
N LEU A 263 -9.03 1.72 -1.59
CA LEU A 263 -9.61 3.06 -1.43
C LEU A 263 -8.78 3.92 -0.48
N ASP A 264 -8.27 3.33 0.60
CA ASP A 264 -7.46 4.07 1.58
C ASP A 264 -6.14 4.52 0.94
N ALA A 265 -5.54 3.68 0.09
CA ALA A 265 -4.30 3.98 -0.64
C ALA A 265 -4.47 5.09 -1.69
N LYS A 266 -5.68 5.22 -2.26
CA LYS A 266 -6.05 6.21 -3.27
C LYS A 266 -6.66 7.48 -2.67
N SER A 267 -6.86 7.53 -1.36
CA SER A 267 -7.38 8.72 -0.69
C SER A 267 -6.41 9.90 -0.89
N TYR A 268 -6.95 11.10 -1.00
CA TYR A 268 -6.16 12.30 -1.29
C TYR A 268 -5.01 12.51 -0.28
N GLU A 269 -5.25 12.23 1.00
CA GLU A 269 -4.27 12.36 2.09
C GLU A 269 -3.11 11.34 1.99
N ASN A 270 -3.35 10.21 1.31
CA ASN A 270 -2.44 9.07 1.25
C ASN A 270 -1.69 8.94 -0.07
N LEU A 271 -2.16 9.57 -1.16
CA LEU A 271 -1.44 9.62 -2.44
C LEU A 271 0.05 10.03 -2.29
N PRO A 272 0.43 11.06 -1.51
CA PRO A 272 1.84 11.45 -1.34
C PRO A 272 2.69 10.46 -0.51
N LYS A 273 2.08 9.42 0.06
CA LYS A 273 2.76 8.34 0.80
C LYS A 273 3.05 7.13 -0.09
N ASN A 274 2.59 7.11 -1.35
CA ASN A 274 2.86 6.05 -2.31
C ASN A 274 4.06 6.40 -3.20
N ARG A 275 5.04 5.50 -3.30
CA ARG A 275 6.19 5.64 -4.21
C ARG A 275 5.79 5.49 -5.67
N TYR A 276 4.77 4.67 -5.92
CA TYR A 276 4.21 4.38 -7.24
C TYR A 276 2.68 4.49 -7.14
N ARG A 277 2.04 5.28 -8.02
CA ARG A 277 0.60 5.58 -8.00
C ARG A 277 -0.27 4.33 -8.24
N ASP A 278 0.29 3.36 -8.94
CA ASP A 278 -0.34 2.13 -9.44
C ASP A 278 -0.03 0.88 -8.61
N ILE A 279 0.80 0.98 -7.56
CA ILE A 279 1.10 -0.12 -6.62
C ILE A 279 0.53 0.22 -5.25
N SER A 280 -0.62 -0.36 -4.90
CA SER A 280 -1.34 -0.06 -3.66
C SER A 280 -1.53 -1.30 -2.76
N PRO A 281 -1.51 -1.17 -1.43
CA PRO A 281 -1.95 -2.24 -0.54
C PRO A 281 -3.48 -2.37 -0.60
N TYR A 282 -4.01 -3.59 -0.44
CA TYR A 282 -5.45 -3.76 -0.25
C TYR A 282 -5.92 -3.24 1.12
N ASP A 283 -7.08 -2.60 1.20
CA ASP A 283 -7.63 -2.06 2.45
C ASP A 283 -7.86 -3.16 3.51
N GLN A 284 -8.11 -4.40 3.06
CA GLN A 284 -8.34 -5.57 3.91
C GLN A 284 -7.06 -6.11 4.57
N THR A 285 -5.89 -5.85 3.99
CA THR A 285 -4.61 -6.47 4.40
C THR A 285 -3.50 -5.45 4.65
N ARG A 286 -3.75 -4.16 4.41
CA ARG A 286 -2.80 -3.08 4.69
C ARG A 286 -2.44 -3.04 6.17
N VAL A 287 -1.20 -2.66 6.45
CA VAL A 287 -0.80 -2.33 7.81
C VAL A 287 -1.44 -0.99 8.20
N ARG A 288 -1.97 -0.92 9.42
CA ARG A 288 -2.47 0.31 10.04
C ARG A 288 -1.48 0.76 11.11
N ILE A 289 -1.25 2.07 11.21
CA ILE A 289 -0.32 2.67 12.17
C ILE A 289 -0.98 3.78 13.01
N GLU A 290 -0.46 4.13 14.18
CA GLU A 290 -0.89 5.35 14.91
C GLU A 290 -0.18 6.63 14.38
N GLY A 291 -0.05 6.75 13.06
CA GLY A 291 0.82 7.71 12.38
C GLY A 291 0.46 9.19 12.60
N VAL A 292 1.45 10.07 12.50
CA VAL A 292 1.31 11.52 12.74
C VAL A 292 0.29 12.18 11.80
N THR A 293 0.16 11.63 10.59
CA THR A 293 -0.70 12.13 9.50
C THR A 293 -1.77 11.09 9.10
N GLY A 294 -2.23 10.27 10.05
CA GLY A 294 -3.26 9.23 9.82
C GLY A 294 -2.69 7.80 9.80
N ASP A 295 -3.57 6.82 9.58
CA ASP A 295 -3.27 5.39 9.82
C ASP A 295 -2.62 4.64 8.66
N TYR A 296 -2.24 5.33 7.59
CA TYR A 296 -1.82 4.73 6.33
C TYR A 296 -0.30 4.69 6.15
N ILE A 297 0.16 3.51 5.70
CA ILE A 297 1.46 3.27 5.09
C ILE A 297 1.28 2.27 3.93
N ASN A 298 2.06 2.40 2.83
CA ASN A 298 2.04 1.44 1.73
C ASN A 298 2.79 0.16 2.11
N ALA A 299 2.11 -0.68 2.90
CA ALA A 299 2.57 -1.98 3.35
C ALA A 299 1.38 -2.92 3.56
N SER A 300 1.58 -4.22 3.35
CA SER A 300 0.55 -5.26 3.48
C SER A 300 1.06 -6.42 4.32
N PHE A 301 0.22 -6.95 5.20
CA PHE A 301 0.48 -8.26 5.82
C PHE A 301 0.36 -9.35 4.76
N VAL A 302 1.36 -10.23 4.67
CA VAL A 302 1.33 -11.43 3.83
C VAL A 302 1.48 -12.65 4.74
N LYS A 303 0.59 -13.63 4.60
CA LYS A 303 0.58 -14.83 5.47
C LYS A 303 0.66 -16.09 4.61
N MET A 304 1.70 -16.89 4.85
CA MET A 304 1.91 -18.17 4.17
C MET A 304 1.75 -19.31 5.18
N SER A 305 0.84 -20.24 4.92
CA SER A 305 0.59 -21.39 5.79
C SER A 305 1.26 -22.64 5.21
N ILE A 306 1.93 -23.41 6.07
CA ILE A 306 2.55 -24.69 5.75
C ILE A 306 1.93 -25.72 6.70
N PRO A 307 0.74 -26.28 6.37
CA PRO A 307 -0.06 -27.04 7.33
C PRO A 307 0.66 -28.28 7.88
N LYS A 308 1.46 -28.95 7.05
CA LYS A 308 2.21 -30.15 7.44
C LYS A 308 3.31 -29.86 8.47
N ALA A 309 3.87 -28.65 8.47
CA ALA A 309 4.82 -28.19 9.47
C ALA A 309 4.13 -27.57 10.71
N ASN A 310 2.79 -27.47 10.71
CA ASN A 310 2.02 -26.64 11.65
C ASN A 310 2.57 -25.20 11.76
N LEU A 311 3.06 -24.66 10.64
CA LEU A 311 3.78 -23.40 10.59
C LEU A 311 2.98 -22.36 9.80
N GLN A 312 2.84 -21.16 10.36
CA GLN A 312 2.36 -19.98 9.65
C GLN A 312 3.45 -18.92 9.68
N LYS A 313 3.82 -18.45 8.49
CA LYS A 313 4.77 -17.34 8.33
C LYS A 313 4.02 -16.06 8.08
N GLU A 314 4.33 -15.04 8.87
CA GLU A 314 3.78 -13.70 8.68
C GLU A 314 4.89 -12.74 8.23
N TYR A 315 4.58 -11.89 7.26
CA TYR A 315 5.48 -10.87 6.74
C TYR A 315 4.72 -9.56 6.61
N ILE A 316 5.47 -8.45 6.55
CA ILE A 316 4.98 -7.17 6.09
C ILE A 316 5.70 -6.85 4.78
N ALA A 317 4.99 -6.96 3.66
CA ALA A 317 5.50 -6.57 2.35
C ALA A 317 5.26 -5.07 2.14
N ALA A 318 6.34 -4.27 2.11
CA ALA A 318 6.28 -2.80 2.11
C ALA A 318 7.05 -2.19 0.92
N GLN A 319 6.70 -0.96 0.53
CA GLN A 319 7.55 -0.16 -0.37
C GLN A 319 8.82 0.31 0.37
N GLY A 320 9.85 0.69 -0.39
CA GLY A 320 11.02 1.40 0.14
C GLY A 320 10.63 2.81 0.60
N PRO A 321 10.85 3.20 1.87
CA PRO A 321 10.40 4.49 2.42
C PRO A 321 10.72 5.71 1.56
N LEU A 322 9.78 6.65 1.50
CA LEU A 322 9.97 8.00 0.97
C LEU A 322 10.50 8.93 2.08
N PRO A 323 11.10 10.09 1.77
CA PRO A 323 11.60 11.02 2.79
C PRO A 323 10.53 11.43 3.82
N ASN A 324 9.28 11.57 3.39
CA ASN A 324 8.11 11.91 4.20
C ASN A 324 7.45 10.71 4.92
N THR A 325 7.87 9.47 4.66
CA THR A 325 7.29 8.26 5.27
C THR A 325 8.29 7.46 6.11
N CYS A 326 9.47 8.01 6.43
CA CYS A 326 10.46 7.32 7.25
C CYS A 326 10.02 7.14 8.71
N LEU A 327 9.30 8.11 9.28
CA LEU A 327 8.70 7.95 10.60
C LEU A 327 7.59 6.89 10.58
N ASP A 328 6.67 6.96 9.60
CA ASP A 328 5.60 5.98 9.42
C ASP A 328 6.15 4.54 9.33
N PHE A 329 7.28 4.34 8.62
CA PHE A 329 7.95 3.04 8.51
C PHE A 329 8.55 2.55 9.84
N TRP A 330 9.25 3.41 10.59
CA TRP A 330 9.77 3.02 11.91
C TRP A 330 8.67 2.82 12.94
N GLN A 331 7.58 3.58 12.85
CA GLN A 331 6.40 3.41 13.66
C GLN A 331 5.69 2.08 13.36
N MET A 332 5.60 1.69 12.08
CA MET A 332 5.14 0.36 11.67
C MET A 332 6.01 -0.75 12.28
N CYS A 333 7.34 -0.69 12.14
CA CYS A 333 8.25 -1.67 12.73
C CYS A 333 8.08 -1.76 14.26
N TRP A 334 7.89 -0.61 14.93
CA TRP A 334 7.65 -0.54 16.36
C TRP A 334 6.32 -1.19 16.76
N GLU A 335 5.21 -0.80 16.14
CA GLU A 335 3.87 -1.25 16.53
C GLU A 335 3.68 -2.75 16.24
N GLN A 336 4.20 -3.23 15.11
CA GLN A 336 4.12 -4.64 14.71
C GLN A 336 5.20 -5.53 15.37
N LYS A 337 6.04 -4.95 16.25
CA LYS A 337 7.13 -5.64 16.95
C LYS A 337 8.11 -6.35 16.01
N SER A 338 8.35 -5.80 14.83
CA SER A 338 9.22 -6.41 13.82
C SER A 338 10.69 -6.29 14.21
N GLU A 339 11.29 -7.42 14.58
CA GLU A 339 12.70 -7.52 14.97
C GLU A 339 13.66 -7.67 13.77
N LEU A 340 13.13 -7.97 12.57
CA LEU A 340 13.89 -8.15 11.34
C LEU A 340 13.29 -7.34 10.18
N ILE A 341 14.17 -6.58 9.50
CA ILE A 341 13.90 -5.88 8.25
C ILE A 341 14.80 -6.46 7.15
N VAL A 342 14.21 -6.82 6.03
CA VAL A 342 14.86 -7.42 4.86
C VAL A 342 14.74 -6.42 3.71
N MET A 343 15.85 -5.77 3.37
CA MET A 343 15.92 -4.71 2.36
C MET A 343 16.59 -5.23 1.08
N LEU A 344 15.84 -5.34 -0.01
CA LEU A 344 16.28 -6.02 -1.24
C LEU A 344 16.66 -5.02 -2.35
N THR A 345 17.22 -3.87 -1.99
CA THR A 345 17.52 -2.77 -2.92
C THR A 345 18.60 -1.86 -2.35
N SER A 346 19.35 -1.21 -3.23
CA SER A 346 20.17 -0.05 -2.90
C SER A 346 19.30 1.21 -2.77
N VAL A 347 19.83 2.27 -2.16
CA VAL A 347 19.14 3.58 -2.07
C VAL A 347 18.86 4.15 -3.47
N GLN A 348 19.82 3.99 -4.37
CA GLN A 348 19.77 4.42 -5.76
C GLN A 348 20.29 3.28 -6.63
N GLU A 349 19.62 3.02 -7.75
CA GLU A 349 20.01 2.01 -8.75
C GLU A 349 19.85 2.66 -10.13
N GLN A 350 20.87 2.56 -10.98
CA GLN A 350 20.93 3.22 -12.31
C GLN A 350 20.53 4.72 -12.29
N GLY A 351 20.98 5.46 -11.28
CA GLY A 351 20.66 6.88 -11.10
C GLY A 351 19.26 7.16 -10.52
N ARG A 352 18.35 6.18 -10.45
CA ARG A 352 16.99 6.34 -9.91
C ARG A 352 16.91 5.99 -8.42
N PHE A 353 16.28 6.85 -7.62
CA PHE A 353 16.05 6.55 -6.20
C PHE A 353 15.01 5.44 -6.00
N LYS A 354 15.45 4.31 -5.45
CA LYS A 354 14.61 3.14 -5.15
C LYS A 354 14.14 3.11 -3.69
N CYS A 355 14.92 3.67 -2.77
CA CYS A 355 14.58 3.78 -1.35
C CYS A 355 15.22 5.03 -0.76
N HIS A 356 14.55 5.73 0.17
CA HIS A 356 15.24 6.74 0.98
C HIS A 356 16.11 6.04 2.05
N LYS A 357 17.24 6.66 2.46
CA LYS A 357 18.07 6.18 3.56
C LYS A 357 17.38 6.46 4.89
N TYR A 358 16.51 5.55 5.32
CA TYR A 358 15.67 5.73 6.51
C TYR A 358 16.40 5.44 7.84
N TRP A 359 17.68 5.05 7.81
CA TRP A 359 18.50 4.72 8.98
C TRP A 359 19.67 5.69 9.18
N PRO A 360 20.11 5.94 10.43
CA PRO A 360 21.29 6.74 10.72
C PRO A 360 22.59 6.02 10.36
N ASP A 361 23.64 6.81 10.15
CA ASP A 361 25.02 6.33 10.07
C ASP A 361 25.48 5.65 11.38
N PRO A 362 26.51 4.79 11.33
CA PRO A 362 27.03 4.10 12.52
C PRO A 362 27.35 5.06 13.67
N LYS A 363 26.91 4.71 14.89
CA LYS A 363 27.03 5.53 16.10
C LYS A 363 26.23 6.84 16.08
N ASN A 364 25.30 7.02 15.14
CA ASN A 364 24.30 8.10 15.18
C ASN A 364 22.90 7.57 15.49
N THR A 365 22.04 8.48 15.94
CA THR A 365 20.66 8.25 16.31
C THR A 365 19.75 9.21 15.55
N PHE A 366 18.73 8.69 14.89
CA PHE A 366 17.58 9.47 14.43
C PHE A 366 16.59 9.59 15.58
N GLU A 367 16.35 10.82 16.05
CA GLU A 367 15.37 11.14 17.08
C GLU A 367 14.17 11.85 16.44
N TYR A 368 13.06 11.12 16.32
CA TYR A 368 11.77 11.68 15.92
C TYR A 368 11.00 12.12 17.17
N THR A 369 10.39 13.32 17.14
CA THR A 369 9.42 13.76 18.15
C THR A 369 8.18 14.37 17.51
N TRP A 370 7.00 14.04 18.05
CA TRP A 370 5.72 14.58 17.61
C TRP A 370 4.75 14.67 18.79
N ASN A 371 3.65 15.38 18.60
CA ASN A 371 2.57 15.47 19.58
C ASN A 371 1.29 14.83 19.03
N GLN A 372 0.47 14.26 19.90
CA GLN A 372 -0.85 13.74 19.55
C GLN A 372 -1.91 14.41 20.46
N PRO A 373 -2.96 15.02 19.88
CA PRO A 373 -4.11 15.52 20.64
C PRO A 373 -4.83 14.40 21.40
N LYS A 374 -5.53 14.74 22.48
CA LYS A 374 -6.45 13.79 23.12
C LYS A 374 -7.70 13.61 22.24
N SER A 375 -8.11 12.36 22.03
CA SER A 375 -9.25 11.98 21.18
C SER A 375 -10.64 12.24 21.78
N SER A 376 -10.75 12.94 22.91
CA SER A 376 -12.01 13.09 23.65
C SER A 376 -12.63 14.48 23.55
N ILE A 377 -13.88 14.50 23.05
CA ILE A 377 -14.74 15.68 22.81
C ILE A 377 -15.02 16.53 24.09
N LYS A 378 -14.62 16.05 25.28
CA LYS A 378 -14.83 16.70 26.58
C LYS A 378 -13.54 17.10 27.32
N ALA A 379 -12.37 16.99 26.71
CA ALA A 379 -11.10 17.35 27.36
C ALA A 379 -10.76 18.84 27.19
N SER A 380 -10.16 19.44 28.22
CA SER A 380 -9.56 20.78 28.14
C SER A 380 -8.52 20.86 27.01
N PRO A 381 -8.44 21.95 26.23
CA PRO A 381 -7.52 22.11 25.08
C PRO A 381 -6.02 22.00 25.41
N THR A 382 -5.65 21.93 26.69
CA THR A 382 -4.30 22.18 27.20
C THR A 382 -3.44 20.94 27.46
N SER A 383 -3.91 19.72 27.14
CA SER A 383 -3.19 18.48 27.48
C SER A 383 -3.16 17.45 26.35
N GLY A 384 -1.96 17.08 25.91
CA GLY A 384 -1.71 16.07 24.88
C GLY A 384 -0.57 15.12 25.26
N LYS A 385 -0.35 14.09 24.45
CA LYS A 385 0.82 13.21 24.59
C LYS A 385 1.91 13.69 23.65
N ARG A 386 3.14 13.83 24.17
CA ARG A 386 4.35 13.95 23.36
C ARG A 386 4.96 12.57 23.21
N PHE A 387 5.28 12.21 21.98
CA PHE A 387 5.94 10.97 21.64
C PHE A 387 7.37 11.27 21.18
N GLN A 388 8.27 10.35 21.53
CA GLN A 388 9.62 10.27 20.99
C GLN A 388 9.87 8.86 20.51
N LEU A 389 10.48 8.72 19.32
CA LEU A 389 11.02 7.47 18.82
C LEU A 389 12.46 7.72 18.38
N ARG A 390 13.41 7.06 19.05
CA ARG A 390 14.82 7.05 18.69
C ARG A 390 15.18 5.75 17.99
N ILE A 391 15.96 5.85 16.93
CA ILE A 391 16.55 4.74 16.19
C ILE A 391 18.05 4.97 16.20
N SER A 392 18.82 4.12 16.88
CA SER A 392 20.28 4.26 16.99
C SER A 392 20.97 3.15 16.22
N ASN A 393 21.88 3.48 15.30
CA ASN A 393 22.71 2.48 14.59
C ASN A 393 23.86 2.07 15.53
N ILE A 394 23.68 0.94 16.21
CA ILE A 394 24.61 0.43 17.22
C ILE A 394 25.69 -0.46 16.61
N LYS A 395 25.44 -1.03 15.43
CA LYS A 395 26.36 -1.92 14.72
C LYS A 395 26.06 -1.91 13.21
N GLU A 396 27.10 -1.80 12.40
CA GLU A 396 27.02 -1.95 10.95
C GLU A 396 28.22 -2.76 10.45
N GLU A 397 27.95 -3.89 9.79
CA GLU A 397 28.93 -4.78 9.18
C GLU A 397 28.65 -4.86 7.67
N PRO A 398 29.48 -4.22 6.82
CA PRO A 398 29.48 -4.53 5.39
C PRO A 398 30.08 -5.92 5.18
N ARG A 399 29.34 -6.79 4.50
CA ARG A 399 29.80 -8.05 3.90
C ARG A 399 29.73 -7.88 2.37
N LYS A 400 30.41 -8.76 1.61
CA LYS A 400 30.57 -8.74 0.14
C LYS A 400 29.40 -8.04 -0.58
N ASP A 401 28.20 -8.60 -0.43
CA ASP A 401 26.98 -8.18 -1.13
C ASP A 401 25.82 -7.79 -0.19
N ILE A 402 26.08 -7.78 1.12
CA ILE A 402 25.09 -7.67 2.19
C ILE A 402 25.55 -6.64 3.22
N PHE A 403 24.71 -5.68 3.58
CA PHE A 403 24.90 -4.88 4.79
C PHE A 403 24.07 -5.46 5.92
N TYR A 404 24.73 -5.85 7.00
CA TYR A 404 24.10 -6.23 8.26
C TYR A 404 24.12 -5.01 9.20
N ARG A 405 22.96 -4.58 9.69
CA ARG A 405 22.83 -3.48 10.65
C ARG A 405 22.02 -3.90 11.86
N GLU A 406 22.42 -3.42 13.03
CA GLU A 406 21.63 -3.51 14.26
C GLU A 406 21.21 -2.12 14.71
N PHE A 407 19.94 -1.99 15.03
CA PHE A 407 19.33 -0.78 15.54
C PHE A 407 18.78 -0.99 16.95
N GLN A 408 19.06 -0.05 17.83
CA GLN A 408 18.35 0.10 19.10
C GLN A 408 17.22 1.11 18.90
N LEU A 409 15.98 0.65 19.03
CA LEU A 409 14.79 1.49 19.04
C LEU A 409 14.41 1.80 20.49
N GLN A 410 14.12 3.06 20.78
CA GLN A 410 13.68 3.53 22.10
C GLN A 410 12.44 4.42 21.92
N ARG A 411 11.29 4.03 22.50
CA ARG A 411 10.04 4.82 22.47
C ARG A 411 9.69 5.34 23.86
N THR A 412 9.51 6.66 23.95
CA THR A 412 9.13 7.34 25.19
C THR A 412 7.85 8.15 24.96
N VAL A 413 6.97 8.16 25.95
CA VAL A 413 5.71 8.91 25.94
C VAL A 413 5.65 9.79 27.17
N SER A 414 5.50 11.10 26.99
CA SER A 414 5.40 12.06 28.09
C SER A 414 4.15 12.93 27.98
N THR A 415 3.68 13.44 29.12
CA THR A 415 2.58 14.41 29.17
C THR A 415 3.09 15.79 28.75
N ALA A 416 2.52 16.37 27.69
CA ALA A 416 2.81 17.75 27.31
C ALA A 416 2.01 18.70 28.21
N ASN A 417 2.67 19.28 29.21
CA ASN A 417 2.12 20.38 30.00
C ASN A 417 2.37 21.68 29.26
N SER A 418 1.28 22.35 28.84
CA SER A 418 1.25 23.51 27.94
C SER A 418 1.78 23.23 26.53
N PHE A 419 0.87 23.27 25.55
CA PHE A 419 1.26 23.54 24.17
C PHE A 419 1.62 25.02 24.07
N SER A 420 2.87 25.37 23.74
CA SER A 420 3.19 26.73 23.33
C SER A 420 2.51 27.00 21.98
N THR A 421 1.67 28.02 21.93
CA THR A 421 0.81 28.36 20.79
C THR A 421 1.57 29.08 19.66
N HIS A 422 2.78 28.61 19.31
CA HIS A 422 3.57 29.17 18.23
C HIS A 422 3.87 28.14 17.13
N ASN A 423 3.12 28.30 16.03
CA ASN A 423 3.47 28.04 14.63
C ASN A 423 3.78 26.62 14.12
N SER A 424 3.84 25.56 14.94
CA SER A 424 3.95 24.19 14.41
C SER A 424 2.58 23.56 14.12
N PRO A 425 2.28 23.11 12.87
CA PRO A 425 1.03 22.43 12.57
C PRO A 425 0.88 21.12 13.37
N PRO A 426 -0.34 20.75 13.83
CA PRO A 426 -0.56 19.59 14.69
C PRO A 426 -0.24 18.23 14.06
N SER A 427 0.06 18.19 12.76
CA SER A 427 0.38 16.99 11.96
C SER A 427 1.87 16.87 11.61
N THR A 428 2.76 17.55 12.35
CA THR A 428 4.20 17.64 12.04
C THR A 428 5.04 16.88 13.07
N TYR A 429 6.09 16.20 12.59
CA TYR A 429 7.17 15.68 13.44
C TYR A 429 8.46 16.47 13.23
N HIS A 430 9.33 16.45 14.25
CA HIS A 430 10.69 16.96 14.14
C HIS A 430 11.68 15.78 14.21
N LEU A 431 12.55 15.67 13.22
CA LEU A 431 13.69 14.74 13.20
C LEU A 431 14.97 15.49 13.59
N ARG A 432 15.74 14.92 14.52
CA ARG A 432 17.11 15.33 14.82
C ARG A 432 18.07 14.16 14.61
N VAL A 433 19.28 14.44 14.12
CA VAL A 433 20.37 13.47 14.13
C VAL A 433 21.29 13.82 15.29
N ILE A 434 21.50 12.88 16.22
CA ILE A 434 22.33 13.06 17.42
C ILE A 434 23.32 11.89 17.55
N PRO A 435 24.50 12.07 18.18
CA PRO A 435 25.40 10.97 18.47
C PRO A 435 24.77 9.93 19.41
N PHE A 436 25.03 8.65 19.17
CA PHE A 436 24.63 7.58 20.08
C PHE A 436 25.55 7.56 21.30
N THR A 437 25.00 7.87 22.48
CA THR A 437 25.76 8.01 23.73
C THR A 437 25.96 6.71 24.52
N GLY A 438 25.55 5.57 23.95
CA GLY A 438 25.49 4.28 24.65
C GLY A 438 24.36 4.22 25.68
N ASP A 439 24.18 3.02 26.24
CA ASP A 439 23.05 2.64 27.10
C ASP A 439 23.18 3.15 28.55
N LYS A 440 23.47 4.46 28.72
CA LYS A 440 23.64 5.11 30.03
C LYS A 440 22.32 5.33 30.80
N THR A 441 21.26 4.63 30.45
CA THR A 441 19.92 4.81 31.02
C THR A 441 19.39 3.52 31.64
N SER A 442 20.04 3.05 32.70
CA SER A 442 19.38 2.31 33.78
C SER A 442 18.48 3.24 34.63
N SER A 443 17.68 4.07 33.96
CA SER A 443 16.68 4.95 34.57
C SER A 443 15.30 4.36 34.32
N PRO A 444 14.42 4.26 35.33
CA PRO A 444 13.04 3.79 35.13
C PRO A 444 12.20 4.70 34.22
N GLU A 445 12.70 5.89 33.83
CA GLU A 445 12.05 6.79 32.85
C GLU A 445 12.46 6.52 31.39
N ALA A 446 13.36 5.56 31.12
CA ALA A 446 14.04 5.41 29.82
C ALA A 446 13.16 4.92 28.64
N GLY A 447 11.85 4.73 28.84
CA GLY A 447 10.95 4.21 27.80
C GLY A 447 11.17 2.73 27.50
N GLU A 448 10.40 2.20 26.55
CA GLU A 448 10.59 0.82 26.07
C GLU A 448 11.76 0.80 25.07
N ILE A 449 12.64 -0.19 25.18
CA ILE A 449 13.79 -0.40 24.28
C ILE A 449 13.62 -1.75 23.55
N ARG A 450 13.93 -1.76 22.25
CA ARG A 450 13.90 -2.97 21.40
C ARG A 450 15.08 -3.00 20.44
N ARG A 451 15.52 -4.20 20.06
CA ARG A 451 16.55 -4.41 19.03
C ARG A 451 15.88 -4.79 17.72
N VAL A 452 16.31 -4.18 16.61
CA VAL A 452 15.85 -4.48 15.25
C VAL A 452 17.07 -4.68 14.36
N VAL A 453 17.12 -5.78 13.63
CA VAL A 453 18.15 -6.09 12.64
C VAL A 453 17.65 -5.68 11.26
N GLN A 454 18.50 -5.04 10.46
CA GLN A 454 18.29 -4.90 9.02
C GLN A 454 19.33 -5.73 8.27
N LEU A 455 18.87 -6.59 7.38
CA LEU A 455 19.68 -7.32 6.42
C LEU A 455 19.38 -6.75 5.03
N GLN A 456 20.35 -6.02 4.47
CA GLN A 456 20.20 -5.37 3.16
C GLN A 456 21.03 -6.11 2.10
N TYR A 457 20.39 -6.65 1.07
CA TYR A 457 21.04 -7.24 -0.11
C TYR A 457 21.14 -6.19 -1.22
N VAL A 458 22.36 -5.87 -1.67
CA VAL A 458 22.60 -4.73 -2.58
C VAL A 458 22.94 -5.11 -4.03
N THR A 459 23.38 -6.35 -4.29
CA THR A 459 23.82 -6.78 -5.62
C THR A 459 22.72 -7.42 -6.47
N TRP A 460 21.45 -7.31 -6.08
CA TRP A 460 20.35 -7.72 -6.95
C TRP A 460 20.18 -6.71 -8.09
N PRO A 461 20.51 -7.07 -9.35
CA PRO A 461 20.37 -6.13 -10.46
C PRO A 461 18.89 -5.85 -10.73
N ASP A 462 18.58 -4.58 -10.93
CA ASP A 462 17.22 -4.05 -11.08
C ASP A 462 16.37 -4.82 -12.12
N HIS A 463 16.98 -5.15 -13.27
CA HIS A 463 16.31 -5.80 -14.40
C HIS A 463 16.60 -7.31 -14.50
N GLY A 464 17.15 -7.93 -13.46
CA GLY A 464 17.50 -9.34 -13.49
C GLY A 464 17.33 -10.05 -12.15
N VAL A 465 18.20 -11.01 -11.93
CA VAL A 465 18.36 -11.79 -10.71
C VAL A 465 19.83 -11.77 -10.30
N PRO A 466 20.16 -12.18 -9.06
CA PRO A 466 21.54 -12.49 -8.69
C PRO A 466 22.19 -13.41 -9.75
N GLY A 467 23.45 -13.12 -10.10
CA GLY A 467 24.15 -13.83 -11.17
C GLY A 467 24.40 -15.31 -10.85
N ASP A 468 24.38 -15.65 -9.56
CA ASP A 468 24.32 -17.00 -9.03
C ASP A 468 23.09 -17.11 -8.10
N CYS A 469 22.35 -18.21 -8.18
CA CYS A 469 21.26 -18.50 -7.26
C CYS A 469 21.77 -18.81 -5.84
N GLY A 470 23.02 -19.28 -5.71
CA GLY A 470 23.68 -19.56 -4.43
C GLY A 470 23.73 -18.35 -3.51
N ASP A 471 24.14 -17.17 -4.01
CA ASP A 471 24.19 -15.93 -3.22
C ASP A 471 22.79 -15.53 -2.66
N LEU A 472 21.71 -15.85 -3.39
CA LEU A 472 20.33 -15.59 -2.95
C LEU A 472 19.85 -16.62 -1.91
N ILE A 473 20.21 -17.89 -2.08
CA ILE A 473 19.93 -18.94 -1.11
C ILE A 473 20.65 -18.64 0.21
N GLU A 474 21.95 -18.30 0.16
CA GLU A 474 22.73 -17.94 1.36
C GLU A 474 22.12 -16.73 2.09
N PHE A 475 21.67 -15.72 1.34
CA PHE A 475 20.95 -14.57 1.92
C PHE A 475 19.63 -14.98 2.59
N VAL A 476 18.83 -15.85 1.97
CA VAL A 476 17.58 -16.37 2.56
C VAL A 476 17.89 -17.21 3.81
N GLU A 477 18.97 -17.99 3.82
CA GLU A 477 19.40 -18.72 5.01
C GLU A 477 19.87 -17.79 6.15
N GLN A 478 20.63 -16.73 5.85
CA GLN A 478 20.99 -15.70 6.83
C GLN A 478 19.74 -14.99 7.39
N MET A 479 18.77 -14.64 6.54
CA MET A 479 17.46 -14.11 6.97
C MET A 479 16.75 -15.09 7.93
N ARG A 480 16.74 -16.38 7.61
CA ARG A 480 16.10 -17.43 8.43
C ARG A 480 16.78 -17.63 9.77
N GLN A 481 18.11 -17.62 9.81
CA GLN A 481 18.88 -17.68 11.06
C GLN A 481 18.57 -16.49 11.98
N LEU A 482 18.48 -15.28 11.43
CA LEU A 482 18.15 -14.06 12.19
C LEU A 482 16.71 -14.03 12.67
N ARG A 483 15.79 -14.64 11.92
CA ARG A 483 14.38 -14.76 12.29
C ARG A 483 14.12 -15.77 13.40
N GLY A 484 14.99 -16.78 13.53
CA GLY A 484 14.87 -17.87 14.49
C GLY A 484 13.74 -18.86 14.15
N GLU A 485 13.58 -19.88 14.99
CA GLU A 485 12.59 -20.94 14.78
C GLU A 485 11.15 -20.49 15.09
N ILE A 486 10.99 -19.47 15.95
CA ILE A 486 9.69 -19.00 16.44
C ILE A 486 9.25 -17.76 15.65
N ASN A 487 8.44 -17.98 14.60
CA ASN A 487 7.82 -16.93 13.79
C ASN A 487 6.66 -16.19 14.52
N SER A 488 6.90 -15.67 15.72
CA SER A 488 5.90 -14.97 16.54
C SER A 488 5.59 -13.54 16.08
N VAL A 489 6.52 -12.91 15.34
CA VAL A 489 6.40 -11.53 14.83
C VAL A 489 6.67 -11.47 13.32
N PRO A 490 6.04 -10.53 12.60
CA PRO A 490 6.24 -10.39 11.16
C PRO A 490 7.60 -9.77 10.83
N ALA A 491 8.34 -10.40 9.91
CA ALA A 491 9.51 -9.78 9.30
C ALA A 491 9.05 -8.75 8.25
N VAL A 492 9.64 -7.55 8.24
CA VAL A 492 9.37 -6.53 7.20
C VAL A 492 10.24 -6.85 6.00
N VAL A 493 9.66 -7.04 4.82
CA VAL A 493 10.39 -7.31 3.57
C VAL A 493 10.05 -6.23 2.56
N HIS A 494 11.05 -5.49 2.09
CA HIS A 494 10.86 -4.40 1.13
C HIS A 494 11.92 -4.36 0.04
N CYS A 495 11.56 -3.73 -1.07
CA CYS A 495 12.49 -3.33 -2.13
C CYS A 495 12.16 -1.87 -2.49
N SER A 496 11.98 -1.53 -3.77
CA SER A 496 11.41 -0.24 -4.18
C SER A 496 9.88 -0.24 -4.05
N ALA A 497 9.18 -1.02 -4.86
CA ALA A 497 7.70 -1.08 -4.86
C ALA A 497 7.10 -2.07 -3.85
N GLY A 498 7.93 -2.93 -3.24
CA GLY A 498 7.46 -3.94 -2.28
C GLY A 498 6.73 -5.13 -2.90
N ILE A 499 6.99 -5.44 -4.17
CA ILE A 499 6.25 -6.49 -4.92
C ILE A 499 7.15 -7.45 -5.71
N GLY A 500 8.13 -6.95 -6.47
CA GLY A 500 9.03 -7.80 -7.27
C GLY A 500 9.96 -8.66 -6.42
N ARG A 501 11.11 -8.10 -6.03
CA ARG A 501 12.14 -8.77 -5.21
C ARG A 501 11.59 -9.26 -3.86
N THR A 502 10.65 -8.50 -3.28
CA THR A 502 9.90 -8.85 -2.07
C THR A 502 9.14 -10.18 -2.19
N GLY A 503 8.38 -10.38 -3.27
CA GLY A 503 7.63 -11.62 -3.49
C GLY A 503 8.54 -12.83 -3.71
N VAL A 504 9.68 -12.63 -4.38
CA VAL A 504 10.69 -13.66 -4.62
C VAL A 504 11.26 -14.20 -3.29
N VAL A 505 11.66 -13.32 -2.37
CA VAL A 505 12.21 -13.76 -1.06
C VAL A 505 11.17 -14.40 -0.16
N ILE A 506 9.92 -13.90 -0.15
CA ILE A 506 8.82 -14.53 0.60
C ILE A 506 8.51 -15.94 0.04
N LEU A 507 8.55 -16.11 -1.29
CA LEU A 507 8.35 -17.40 -1.94
C LEU A 507 9.44 -18.39 -1.56
N LEU A 508 10.73 -18.02 -1.66
CA LEU A 508 11.85 -18.89 -1.31
C LEU A 508 11.83 -19.30 0.15
N ASP A 509 11.68 -18.34 1.07
CA ASP A 509 11.63 -18.64 2.50
C ASP A 509 10.47 -19.59 2.83
N THR A 510 9.32 -19.46 2.14
CA THR A 510 8.19 -20.40 2.29
C THR A 510 8.51 -21.77 1.69
N ALA A 511 9.03 -21.83 0.47
CA ALA A 511 9.34 -23.07 -0.26
C ALA A 511 10.37 -23.92 0.49
N VAL A 512 11.41 -23.32 1.08
CA VAL A 512 12.41 -24.04 1.89
C VAL A 512 11.78 -24.80 3.05
N ASP A 513 10.78 -24.24 3.75
CA ASP A 513 10.10 -24.96 4.83
C ASP A 513 9.06 -25.97 4.33
N MET A 514 8.47 -25.75 3.16
CA MET A 514 7.65 -26.77 2.49
C MET A 514 8.50 -28.00 2.13
N ILE A 515 9.67 -27.79 1.52
CA ILE A 515 10.65 -28.84 1.18
C ILE A 515 11.14 -29.56 2.45
N ARG A 516 11.57 -28.82 3.48
CA ARG A 516 12.02 -29.40 4.78
C ARG A 516 10.91 -30.19 5.48
N ALA A 517 9.65 -29.83 5.31
CA ALA A 517 8.50 -30.57 5.81
C ALA A 517 8.07 -31.74 4.91
N GLY A 518 8.70 -31.97 3.75
CA GLY A 518 8.24 -32.96 2.77
C GLY A 518 6.85 -32.62 2.23
N SER A 519 6.58 -31.36 1.94
CA SER A 519 5.32 -30.85 1.38
C SER A 519 5.53 -30.50 -0.09
N PRO A 520 4.61 -30.86 -1.01
CA PRO A 520 4.71 -30.47 -2.42
C PRO A 520 4.81 -28.96 -2.59
N VAL A 521 5.68 -28.51 -3.50
CA VAL A 521 5.87 -27.09 -3.82
C VAL A 521 5.16 -26.78 -5.13
N ASP A 522 4.19 -25.87 -5.09
CA ASP A 522 3.54 -25.30 -6.28
C ASP A 522 3.80 -23.78 -6.30
N PRO A 523 4.80 -23.31 -7.05
CA PRO A 523 5.15 -21.89 -7.09
C PRO A 523 4.05 -21.00 -7.67
N LEU A 524 3.13 -21.52 -8.49
CA LEU A 524 2.01 -20.73 -9.02
C LEU A 524 0.95 -20.52 -7.95
N GLU A 525 0.54 -21.59 -7.26
CA GLU A 525 -0.44 -21.50 -6.16
C GLU A 525 0.12 -20.65 -5.00
N MET A 526 1.40 -20.80 -4.67
CA MET A 526 2.05 -19.95 -3.67
C MET A 526 2.06 -18.46 -4.07
N VAL A 527 2.28 -18.13 -5.36
CA VAL A 527 2.14 -16.75 -5.86
C VAL A 527 0.67 -16.30 -5.84
N HIS A 528 -0.29 -17.16 -6.16
CA HIS A 528 -1.71 -16.86 -6.06
C HIS A 528 -2.11 -16.52 -4.61
N GLN A 529 -1.68 -17.33 -3.65
CA GLN A 529 -1.86 -17.09 -2.22
C GLN A 529 -1.22 -15.76 -1.78
N MET A 530 0.00 -15.46 -2.20
CA MET A 530 0.64 -14.17 -1.94
C MET A 530 -0.15 -12.99 -2.54
N ARG A 531 -0.61 -13.10 -3.78
CA ARG A 531 -1.36 -12.04 -4.49
C ARG A 531 -2.75 -11.79 -3.93
N ASN A 532 -3.29 -12.73 -3.15
CA ASN A 532 -4.47 -12.52 -2.32
C ASN A 532 -4.23 -11.56 -1.13
N TYR A 533 -2.97 -11.31 -0.74
CA TYR A 533 -2.58 -10.39 0.33
C TYR A 533 -2.02 -9.05 -0.16
N ARG A 534 -1.26 -9.03 -1.26
CA ARG A 534 -0.75 -7.80 -1.90
C ARG A 534 -0.64 -8.02 -3.40
N GLU A 535 -1.21 -7.11 -4.19
CA GLU A 535 -1.19 -7.23 -5.65
C GLU A 535 0.23 -7.32 -6.22
N MET A 536 0.35 -7.89 -7.41
CA MET A 536 1.59 -7.89 -8.21
C MET A 536 2.84 -8.50 -7.54
N LEU A 537 2.71 -9.21 -6.41
CA LEU A 537 3.83 -9.97 -5.83
C LEU A 537 4.40 -10.94 -6.87
N ILE A 538 5.71 -10.81 -7.10
CA ILE A 538 6.46 -11.28 -8.27
C ILE A 538 5.92 -10.64 -9.57
N GLN A 539 6.69 -9.69 -10.11
CA GLN A 539 6.26 -8.79 -11.20
C GLN A 539 6.46 -9.33 -12.62
N THR A 540 7.57 -10.04 -12.88
CA THR A 540 7.98 -10.42 -14.25
C THR A 540 8.41 -11.89 -14.31
N PRO A 541 8.22 -12.59 -15.45
CA PRO A 541 8.68 -13.97 -15.62
C PRO A 541 10.21 -14.11 -15.50
N VAL A 542 10.96 -13.08 -15.88
CA VAL A 542 12.43 -13.01 -15.73
C VAL A 542 12.86 -13.10 -14.25
N ARG A 543 12.06 -12.57 -13.32
CA ARG A 543 12.30 -12.69 -11.87
C ARG A 543 11.71 -13.99 -11.27
N TYR A 544 11.00 -14.77 -12.07
CA TYR A 544 10.39 -16.06 -11.71
C TYR A 544 11.23 -17.26 -12.16
N ASN A 545 11.87 -17.20 -13.32
CA ASN A 545 12.74 -18.29 -13.82
C ASN A 545 13.84 -18.72 -12.80
N PRO A 546 14.56 -17.81 -12.12
CA PRO A 546 15.68 -18.21 -11.25
C PRO A 546 15.27 -18.66 -9.85
N LEU A 547 14.04 -18.34 -9.42
CA LEU A 547 13.41 -18.99 -8.26
C LEU A 547 13.30 -20.49 -8.44
N LEU A 548 12.95 -20.90 -9.66
CA LEU A 548 12.67 -22.28 -10.00
C LEU A 548 13.97 -23.05 -10.19
N LYS A 549 15.00 -22.42 -10.78
CA LYS A 549 16.38 -22.93 -10.79
C LYS A 549 17.04 -23.06 -9.39
N SER A 550 16.52 -22.38 -8.37
CA SER A 550 16.94 -22.60 -6.97
C SER A 550 16.12 -23.68 -6.24
N CYS A 551 15.20 -24.34 -6.94
CA CYS A 551 14.48 -25.53 -6.47
C CYS A 551 14.95 -26.83 -7.17
N GLU A 552 15.75 -26.69 -8.23
CA GLU A 552 16.64 -27.73 -8.79
C GLU A 552 17.85 -27.97 -7.85
#